data_AF-A0A3N5MVA1-F1
#
_entry.id   AF-A0A3N5MVA1-F1
#
_cell.length_a   1.000
_cell.length_b   1.000
_cell.length_c   1.000
_cell.angle_alpha   90.00
_cell.angle_beta   90.00
_cell.angle_gamma   90.00
#
_symmetry.space_group_name_H-M   'P 1'
#
loop_
_entity.id
_entity.type
_entity.pdbx_description
1 polymer ?
#
loop_
_entity_poly.entity_id
_entity_poly.type
_entity_poly.pdbx_seq_one_letter_code
_entity_poly.pdbx_strand_id
1 'polypeptide(L)'
;MSQSAQIEQTLSELREFGAAALQGARAALPEISRHGESVAAAWLRAVRRLYAHDRDSGRAFLDGSLAAESAAEEVLPWTDQALSFTRWAGAGRAVEAFMHALPSAYGLLGHAGEQRWAELGLRWCERHLDSGRAYFAVPVRELSGRQGVAGIEQILDSAEELYESRHLMLVTYL
;
A
#
# COMPACT_ATOMS: atom_id res chain seq x y z
N MET A 1 -6.36 -26.74 -10.00
CA MET A 1 -7.20 -26.25 -8.89
C MET A 1 -8.01 -25.08 -9.41
N SER A 2 -9.33 -25.02 -9.17
CA SER A 2 -10.17 -23.88 -9.58
C SER A 2 -9.88 -22.65 -8.72
N GLN A 3 -10.19 -21.44 -9.22
CA GLN A 3 -9.98 -20.20 -8.44
C GLN A 3 -10.84 -20.20 -7.17
N SER A 4 -12.09 -20.67 -7.24
CA SER A 4 -12.96 -20.81 -6.07
C SER A 4 -12.37 -21.76 -5.01
N ALA A 5 -11.74 -22.86 -5.42
CA ALA A 5 -11.04 -23.76 -4.48
C ALA A 5 -9.82 -23.07 -3.82
N GLN A 6 -9.11 -22.22 -4.57
CA GLN A 6 -7.97 -21.47 -4.06
C GLN A 6 -8.37 -20.37 -3.07
N ILE A 7 -9.51 -19.71 -3.31
CA ILE A 7 -10.13 -18.75 -2.39
C ILE A 7 -10.45 -19.43 -1.06
N GLU A 8 -11.18 -20.56 -1.08
CA GLU A 8 -11.52 -21.30 0.14
C GLU A 8 -10.30 -21.80 0.91
N GLN A 9 -9.29 -22.31 0.18
CA GLN A 9 -8.03 -22.72 0.81
C GLN A 9 -7.36 -21.53 1.52
N THR A 10 -7.25 -20.39 0.85
CA THR A 10 -6.58 -19.20 1.41
C THR A 10 -7.35 -18.65 2.61
N LEU A 11 -8.68 -18.64 2.56
CA LEU A 11 -9.53 -18.28 3.71
C LEU A 11 -9.34 -19.23 4.89
N SER A 12 -9.15 -20.53 4.64
CA SER A 12 -8.84 -21.49 5.70
C SER A 12 -7.49 -21.20 6.35
N GLU A 13 -6.46 -20.88 5.55
CA GLU A 13 -5.12 -20.54 6.03
C GLU A 13 -5.13 -19.21 6.82
N LEU A 14 -5.95 -18.23 6.43
CA LEU A 14 -6.06 -16.96 7.17
C LEU A 14 -6.56 -17.12 8.61
N ARG A 15 -7.19 -18.25 8.96
CA ARG A 15 -7.57 -18.56 10.35
C ARG A 15 -6.36 -18.62 11.28
N GLU A 16 -5.20 -18.99 10.77
CA GLU A 16 -3.95 -19.07 11.54
C GLU A 16 -3.47 -17.69 12.02
N PHE A 17 -3.84 -16.62 11.31
CA PHE A 17 -3.55 -15.24 11.71
C PHE A 17 -4.59 -14.63 12.65
N GLY A 18 -5.72 -15.32 12.86
CA GLY A 18 -6.75 -14.97 13.84
C GLY A 18 -8.13 -14.70 13.22
N ALA A 19 -9.16 -14.71 14.08
CA ALA A 19 -10.55 -14.52 13.66
C ALA A 19 -10.79 -13.17 12.97
N ALA A 20 -10.12 -12.10 13.42
CA ALA A 20 -10.24 -10.77 12.83
C ALA A 20 -9.74 -10.74 11.37
N ALA A 21 -8.62 -11.40 11.07
CA ALA A 21 -8.07 -11.48 9.71
C ALA A 21 -9.06 -12.19 8.77
N LEU A 22 -9.62 -13.33 9.20
CA LEU A 22 -10.63 -14.04 8.42
C LEU A 22 -11.90 -13.21 8.22
N GLN A 23 -12.39 -12.54 9.27
CA GLN A 23 -13.60 -11.73 9.20
C GLN A 23 -13.42 -10.52 8.27
N GLY A 24 -12.31 -9.78 8.39
CA GLY A 24 -12.00 -8.67 7.48
C GLY A 24 -11.88 -9.14 6.03
N ALA A 25 -11.22 -10.28 5.80
CA ALA A 25 -11.10 -10.84 4.45
C ALA A 25 -12.48 -11.19 3.86
N ARG A 26 -13.35 -11.82 4.65
CA ARG A 26 -14.72 -12.13 4.23
C ARG A 26 -15.59 -10.91 4.02
N ALA A 27 -15.36 -9.83 4.77
CA ALA A 27 -16.10 -8.59 4.62
C ALA A 27 -15.75 -7.87 3.31
N ALA A 28 -14.48 -7.87 2.91
CA ALA A 28 -14.04 -7.21 1.68
C ALA A 28 -14.21 -8.07 0.41
N LEU A 29 -14.19 -9.40 0.56
CA LEU A 29 -14.21 -10.34 -0.57
C LEU A 29 -15.36 -10.12 -1.59
N PRO A 30 -16.61 -9.81 -1.19
CA PRO A 30 -17.69 -9.60 -2.16
C PRO A 30 -17.43 -8.44 -3.13
N GLU A 31 -16.86 -7.34 -2.63
CA GLU A 31 -16.54 -6.16 -3.44
C GLU A 31 -15.37 -6.48 -4.37
N ILE A 32 -14.30 -7.07 -3.82
CA ILE A 32 -13.12 -7.50 -4.59
C ILE A 32 -13.49 -8.53 -5.68
N SER A 33 -14.44 -9.43 -5.40
CA SER A 33 -14.85 -10.48 -6.35
C SER A 33 -15.61 -9.95 -7.56
N ARG A 34 -16.12 -8.70 -7.53
CA ARG A 34 -16.72 -8.07 -8.71
C ARG A 34 -15.71 -7.85 -9.84
N HIS A 35 -14.42 -7.78 -9.49
CA HIS A 35 -13.29 -7.70 -10.42
C HIS A 35 -12.85 -9.07 -10.98
N GLY A 36 -13.51 -10.15 -10.58
CA GLY A 36 -13.27 -11.52 -11.07
C GLY A 36 -12.56 -12.42 -10.07
N GLU A 37 -12.80 -13.73 -10.17
CA GLU A 37 -12.28 -14.71 -9.21
C GLU A 37 -10.75 -14.78 -9.17
N SER A 38 -10.08 -14.57 -10.31
CA SER A 38 -8.60 -14.53 -10.37
C SER A 38 -8.03 -13.35 -9.58
N VAL A 39 -8.70 -12.18 -9.65
CA VAL A 39 -8.34 -10.96 -8.92
C VAL A 39 -8.55 -11.17 -7.42
N ALA A 40 -9.71 -11.70 -7.03
CA ALA A 40 -10.00 -12.04 -5.64
C ALA A 40 -9.00 -13.05 -5.05
N ALA A 41 -8.64 -14.08 -5.81
CA ALA A 41 -7.63 -15.05 -5.39
C ALA A 41 -6.24 -14.40 -5.26
N ALA A 42 -5.87 -13.47 -6.14
CA ALA A 42 -4.60 -12.74 -6.05
C ALA A 42 -4.55 -11.81 -4.83
N TRP A 43 -5.61 -11.05 -4.60
CA TRP A 43 -5.75 -10.20 -3.42
C TRP A 43 -5.69 -11.00 -2.12
N LEU A 44 -6.42 -12.12 -2.00
CA LEU A 44 -6.35 -12.99 -0.81
C LEU A 44 -4.95 -13.56 -0.57
N ARG A 45 -4.23 -13.94 -1.63
CA ARG A 45 -2.82 -14.35 -1.51
C ARG A 45 -1.94 -13.21 -1.00
N ALA A 46 -2.22 -11.97 -1.38
CA ALA A 46 -1.53 -10.80 -0.88
C ALA A 46 -1.82 -10.55 0.61
N VAL A 47 -3.09 -10.63 1.04
CA VAL A 47 -3.48 -10.59 2.46
C VAL A 47 -2.67 -11.61 3.27
N ARG A 48 -2.68 -12.87 2.83
CA ARG A 48 -1.95 -13.97 3.49
C ARG A 48 -0.45 -13.67 3.58
N ARG A 49 0.15 -13.23 2.47
CA ARG A 49 1.59 -12.95 2.40
C ARG A 49 2.00 -11.80 3.30
N LEU A 50 1.20 -10.73 3.37
CA LEU A 50 1.45 -9.59 4.24
C LEU A 50 1.33 -9.99 5.71
N TYR A 51 0.29 -10.73 6.11
CA TYR A 51 0.17 -11.25 7.47
C TYR A 51 1.30 -12.19 7.89
N ALA A 52 1.77 -13.03 6.97
CA ALA A 52 2.89 -13.94 7.21
C ALA A 52 4.22 -13.20 7.41
N HIS A 53 4.40 -12.08 6.71
CA HIS A 53 5.59 -11.22 6.82
C HIS A 53 5.57 -10.39 8.10
N ASP A 54 4.46 -9.70 8.34
CA ASP A 54 4.27 -8.78 9.45
C ASP A 54 2.77 -8.60 9.73
N ARG A 55 2.33 -8.90 10.95
CA ARG A 55 0.90 -8.89 11.30
C ARG A 55 0.27 -7.50 11.13
N ASP A 56 1.02 -6.46 11.42
CA ASP A 56 0.55 -5.08 11.29
C ASP A 56 0.39 -4.70 9.81
N SER A 57 1.32 -5.11 8.94
CA SER A 57 1.20 -4.96 7.49
C SER A 57 -0.03 -5.68 6.94
N GLY A 58 -0.26 -6.93 7.32
CA GLY A 58 -1.43 -7.71 6.89
C GLY A 58 -2.74 -7.04 7.33
N ARG A 59 -2.79 -6.54 8.56
CA ARG A 59 -3.95 -5.84 9.10
C ARG A 59 -4.20 -4.50 8.37
N ALA A 60 -3.17 -3.67 8.22
CA ALA A 60 -3.28 -2.38 7.55
C ALA A 60 -3.78 -2.52 6.09
N PHE A 61 -3.25 -3.50 5.37
CA PHE A 61 -3.70 -3.83 4.02
C PHE A 61 -5.17 -4.22 3.98
N LEU A 62 -5.58 -5.11 4.88
CA LEU A 62 -6.96 -5.59 4.96
C LEU A 62 -7.94 -4.46 5.31
N ASP A 63 -7.61 -3.67 6.33
CA ASP A 63 -8.43 -2.56 6.82
C ASP A 63 -8.58 -1.46 5.74
N GLY A 64 -7.55 -1.24 4.91
CA GLY A 64 -7.57 -0.24 3.83
C GLY A 64 -8.12 -0.74 2.48
N SER A 65 -8.29 -2.05 2.28
CA SER A 65 -8.58 -2.63 0.96
C SER A 65 -9.88 -2.13 0.33
N LEU A 66 -10.94 -1.92 1.11
CA LEU A 66 -12.22 -1.44 0.58
C LEU A 66 -12.16 0.03 0.15
N ALA A 67 -11.46 0.87 0.90
CA ALA A 67 -11.29 2.27 0.53
C ALA A 67 -10.39 2.39 -0.71
N ALA A 68 -9.37 1.54 -0.81
CA ALA A 68 -8.50 1.46 -1.99
C ALA A 68 -9.28 1.02 -3.24
N GLU A 69 -10.04 -0.08 -3.15
CA GLU A 69 -10.87 -0.58 -4.25
C GLU A 69 -11.87 0.47 -4.73
N SER A 70 -12.60 1.11 -3.79
CA SER A 70 -13.59 2.12 -4.14
C SER A 70 -12.99 3.37 -4.81
N ALA A 71 -11.75 3.73 -4.50
CA ALA A 71 -11.09 4.90 -5.09
C ALA A 71 -10.36 4.59 -6.40
N ALA A 72 -9.85 3.37 -6.53
CA ALA A 72 -9.08 2.93 -7.69
C ALA A 72 -9.96 2.35 -8.79
N GLU A 73 -11.12 1.79 -8.46
CA GLU A 73 -11.95 0.98 -9.39
C GLU A 73 -11.20 -0.21 -10.01
N GLU A 74 -10.03 -0.56 -9.46
CA GLU A 74 -9.17 -1.69 -9.80
C GLU A 74 -8.56 -2.25 -8.50
N VAL A 75 -8.07 -3.49 -8.51
CA VAL A 75 -7.55 -4.15 -7.30
C VAL A 75 -6.05 -4.48 -7.39
N LEU A 76 -5.60 -4.97 -8.55
CA LEU A 76 -4.25 -5.53 -8.67
C LEU A 76 -3.12 -4.51 -8.52
N PRO A 77 -3.19 -3.29 -9.10
CA PRO A 77 -2.07 -2.35 -9.05
C PRO A 77 -1.61 -2.02 -7.62
N TRP A 78 -2.54 -1.58 -6.76
CA TRP A 78 -2.20 -1.27 -5.37
C TRP A 78 -1.97 -2.50 -4.50
N THR A 79 -2.51 -3.65 -4.87
CA THR A 79 -2.16 -4.93 -4.24
C THR A 79 -0.68 -5.25 -4.45
N ASP A 80 -0.17 -5.08 -5.67
CA ASP A 80 1.23 -5.34 -6.00
C ASP A 80 2.18 -4.31 -5.36
N GLN A 81 1.76 -3.04 -5.28
CA GLN A 81 2.48 -2.02 -4.53
C GLN A 81 2.57 -2.36 -3.03
N ALA A 82 1.46 -2.75 -2.40
CA ALA A 82 1.45 -3.16 -1.00
C ALA A 82 2.36 -4.37 -0.74
N LEU A 83 2.41 -5.33 -1.66
CA LEU A 83 3.32 -6.47 -1.59
C LEU A 83 4.80 -6.08 -1.62
N SER A 84 5.15 -4.93 -2.18
CA SER A 84 6.54 -4.44 -2.20
C SER A 84 7.08 -4.17 -0.80
N PHE A 85 6.22 -3.87 0.17
CA PHE A 85 6.63 -3.67 1.57
C PHE A 85 7.18 -4.93 2.25
N THR A 86 6.94 -6.13 1.68
CA THR A 86 7.53 -7.39 2.18
C THR A 86 9.06 -7.47 2.02
N ARG A 87 9.68 -6.48 1.38
CA ARG A 87 11.14 -6.35 1.29
C ARG A 87 11.78 -5.89 2.61
N TRP A 88 11.03 -5.25 3.50
CA TRP A 88 11.57 -4.66 4.74
C TRP A 88 10.94 -5.26 5.99
N ALA A 89 11.77 -5.60 6.97
CA ALA A 89 11.28 -5.96 8.30
C ALA A 89 10.67 -4.73 8.99
N GLY A 90 9.55 -4.91 9.70
CA GLY A 90 8.89 -3.83 10.44
C GLY A 90 8.17 -2.81 9.57
N ALA A 91 7.79 -3.16 8.34
CA ALA A 91 7.11 -2.26 7.40
C ALA A 91 5.66 -1.90 7.76
N GLY A 92 5.07 -2.50 8.81
CA GLY A 92 3.65 -2.34 9.15
C GLY A 92 3.16 -0.91 9.21
N ARG A 93 3.93 0.00 9.84
CA ARG A 93 3.55 1.42 9.92
C ARG A 93 3.68 2.15 8.58
N ALA A 94 4.54 1.69 7.68
CA ALA A 94 4.64 2.23 6.33
C ALA A 94 3.47 1.74 5.45
N VAL A 95 3.08 0.46 5.58
CA VAL A 95 1.88 -0.08 4.93
C VAL A 95 0.62 0.63 5.42
N GLU A 96 0.50 0.86 6.73
CA GLU A 96 -0.60 1.62 7.32
C GLU A 96 -0.71 3.02 6.72
N ALA A 97 0.40 3.76 6.68
CA ALA A 97 0.43 5.10 6.08
C ALA A 97 0.09 5.06 4.58
N PHE A 98 0.66 4.11 3.83
CA PHE A 98 0.38 3.92 2.40
C PHE A 98 -1.11 3.66 2.16
N MET A 99 -1.68 2.65 2.83
CA MET A 99 -3.09 2.27 2.66
C MET A 99 -4.05 3.38 3.09
N HIS A 100 -3.69 4.15 4.12
CA HIS A 100 -4.47 5.31 4.55
C HIS A 100 -4.50 6.44 3.51
N ALA A 101 -3.34 6.74 2.90
CA ALA A 101 -3.20 7.81 1.92
C ALA A 101 -3.69 7.43 0.51
N LEU A 102 -3.69 6.13 0.17
CA LEU A 102 -3.96 5.61 -1.16
C LEU A 102 -5.28 6.10 -1.80
N PRO A 103 -6.44 6.15 -1.10
CA PRO A 103 -7.67 6.69 -1.69
C PRO A 103 -7.53 8.17 -2.09
N SER A 104 -6.79 8.96 -1.29
CA SER A 104 -6.52 10.36 -1.62
C SER A 104 -5.51 10.49 -2.77
N ALA A 105 -4.56 9.57 -2.89
CA ALA A 105 -3.64 9.51 -4.03
C ALA A 105 -4.40 9.32 -5.34
N TYR A 106 -5.30 8.33 -5.41
CA TYR A 106 -6.16 8.16 -6.58
C TYR A 106 -7.04 9.38 -6.83
N GLY A 107 -7.73 9.88 -5.81
CA GLY A 107 -8.67 10.99 -5.95
C GLY A 107 -8.05 12.33 -6.37
N LEU A 108 -6.79 12.60 -5.98
CA LEU A 108 -6.10 13.87 -6.28
C LEU A 108 -5.14 13.78 -7.46
N LEU A 109 -4.53 12.63 -7.69
CA LEU A 109 -3.45 12.46 -8.68
C LEU A 109 -3.89 11.65 -9.91
N GLY A 110 -5.03 10.94 -9.83
CA GLY A 110 -5.43 9.93 -10.81
C GLY A 110 -4.49 8.71 -10.81
N HIS A 111 -4.80 7.71 -11.63
CA HIS A 111 -4.05 6.43 -11.66
C HIS A 111 -2.56 6.60 -11.93
N ALA A 112 -2.19 7.37 -12.97
CA ALA A 112 -0.79 7.57 -13.32
C ALA A 112 -0.01 8.32 -12.23
N GLY A 113 -0.65 9.33 -11.61
CA GLY A 113 -0.05 10.10 -10.54
C GLY A 113 0.07 9.31 -9.23
N GLU A 114 -0.92 8.49 -8.90
CA GLU A 114 -0.87 7.54 -7.79
C GLU A 114 0.29 6.55 -7.98
N GLN A 115 0.38 5.90 -9.14
CA GLN A 115 1.43 4.93 -9.43
C GLN A 115 2.82 5.54 -9.22
N ARG A 116 3.01 6.78 -9.68
CA ARG A 116 4.26 7.51 -9.52
C ARG A 116 4.50 7.93 -8.06
N TRP A 117 3.46 8.34 -7.32
CA TRP A 117 3.53 8.60 -5.89
C TRP A 117 3.95 7.36 -5.08
N ALA A 118 3.36 6.20 -5.37
CA ALA A 118 3.76 4.94 -4.75
C ALA A 118 5.22 4.58 -5.06
N GLU A 119 5.65 4.71 -6.32
CA GLU A 119 7.04 4.48 -6.75
C GLU A 119 8.03 5.38 -5.99
N LEU A 120 7.73 6.68 -5.90
CA LEU A 120 8.55 7.66 -5.17
C LEU A 120 8.70 7.28 -3.69
N GLY A 121 7.60 6.96 -3.02
CA GLY A 121 7.63 6.57 -1.60
C GLY A 121 8.36 5.25 -1.36
N LEU A 122 8.18 4.26 -2.23
CA LEU A 122 8.88 2.97 -2.15
C LEU A 122 10.39 3.12 -2.36
N ARG A 123 10.84 4.02 -3.25
CA ARG A 123 12.27 4.35 -3.38
C ARG A 123 12.85 4.93 -2.08
N TRP A 124 12.07 5.71 -1.34
CA TRP A 124 12.50 6.19 -0.02
C TRP A 124 12.52 5.08 1.03
N CYS A 125 11.62 4.10 0.97
CA CYS A 125 11.72 2.90 1.80
C CYS A 125 13.02 2.11 1.54
N GLU A 126 13.47 2.02 0.28
CA GLU A 126 14.75 1.38 -0.08
C GLU A 126 15.95 2.08 0.56
N ARG A 127 15.92 3.41 0.63
CA ARG A 127 16.98 4.22 1.26
C ARG A 127 16.92 4.14 2.79
N HIS A 128 15.73 4.31 3.36
CA HIS A 128 15.49 4.33 4.81
C HIS A 128 14.00 4.14 5.10
N LEU A 129 13.62 3.05 5.76
CA LEU A 129 12.20 2.69 5.94
C LEU A 129 11.37 3.81 6.60
N ASP A 130 11.90 4.47 7.63
CA ASP A 130 11.19 5.57 8.30
C ASP A 130 11.03 6.81 7.40
N SER A 131 11.92 7.02 6.44
CA SER A 131 11.77 8.08 5.42
C SER A 131 10.61 7.80 4.48
N GLY A 132 10.48 6.56 3.99
CA GLY A 132 9.33 6.18 3.17
C GLY A 132 8.02 6.17 3.97
N ARG A 133 8.06 5.76 5.24
CA ARG A 133 6.90 5.90 6.14
C ARG A 133 6.50 7.36 6.32
N ALA A 134 7.46 8.25 6.58
CA ALA A 134 7.20 9.69 6.74
C ALA A 134 6.57 10.24 5.46
N TYR A 135 7.11 9.91 4.29
CA TYR A 135 6.52 10.25 3.00
C TYR A 135 5.05 9.84 2.90
N PHE A 136 4.72 8.57 3.14
CA PHE A 136 3.32 8.12 3.04
C PHE A 136 2.40 8.69 4.13
N ALA A 137 2.97 9.17 5.24
CA ALA A 137 2.20 9.77 6.33
C ALA A 137 1.83 11.24 6.06
N VAL A 138 2.54 11.93 5.16
CA VAL A 138 2.17 13.31 4.79
C VAL A 138 0.91 13.27 3.92
N PRO A 139 -0.12 14.08 4.20
CA PRO A 139 -1.31 14.14 3.36
C PRO A 139 -0.98 14.41 1.90
N VAL A 140 -1.55 13.63 0.97
CA VAL A 140 -1.24 13.75 -0.48
C VAL A 140 -1.45 15.17 -1.00
N ARG A 141 -2.46 15.87 -0.49
CA ARG A 141 -2.72 17.28 -0.82
C ARG A 141 -1.57 18.22 -0.44
N GLU A 142 -0.91 17.95 0.68
CA GLU A 142 0.23 18.75 1.16
C GLU A 142 1.47 18.43 0.33
N LEU A 143 1.76 17.15 0.08
CA LEU A 143 2.89 16.73 -0.77
C LEU A 143 2.76 17.24 -2.21
N SER A 144 1.58 17.11 -2.82
CA SER A 144 1.36 17.50 -4.22
C SER A 144 1.24 19.00 -4.43
N GLY A 145 0.96 19.74 -3.36
CA GLY A 145 0.56 21.14 -3.45
C GLY A 145 -0.58 21.34 -4.46
N ARG A 146 -0.51 22.42 -5.24
CA ARG A 146 -1.45 22.67 -6.36
C ARG A 146 -0.93 22.13 -7.71
N GLN A 147 0.12 21.33 -7.69
CA GLN A 147 0.85 20.89 -8.89
C GLN A 147 0.71 19.38 -9.17
N GLY A 148 -0.05 18.64 -8.36
CA GLY A 148 -0.20 17.20 -8.52
C GLY A 148 1.13 16.47 -8.29
N VAL A 149 1.37 15.39 -9.03
CA VAL A 149 2.59 14.58 -8.88
C VAL A 149 3.87 15.36 -9.16
N ALA A 150 3.84 16.33 -10.07
CA ALA A 150 5.01 17.17 -10.36
C ALA A 150 5.45 18.01 -9.15
N GLY A 151 4.51 18.43 -8.30
CA GLY A 151 4.84 19.11 -7.04
C GLY A 151 5.57 18.19 -6.06
N ILE A 152 5.16 16.92 -6.01
CA ILE A 152 5.82 15.89 -5.19
C ILE A 152 7.26 15.67 -5.68
N GLU A 153 7.45 15.54 -6.99
CA GLU A 153 8.77 15.35 -7.59
C GLU A 153 9.71 16.51 -7.29
N GLN A 154 9.25 17.77 -7.41
CA GLN A 154 10.06 18.94 -7.07
C GLN A 154 10.56 18.93 -5.61
N ILE A 155 9.70 18.54 -4.66
CA ILE A 155 10.09 18.40 -3.25
C ILE A 155 11.12 17.28 -3.09
N LEU A 156 10.90 16.15 -3.77
CA LEU A 156 11.78 15.00 -3.66
C LEU A 156 13.12 15.19 -4.37
N ASP A 157 13.21 15.98 -5.45
CA ASP A 157 14.49 16.34 -6.07
C ASP A 157 15.38 17.10 -5.07
N SER A 158 14.79 18.05 -4.34
CA SER A 158 15.49 18.78 -3.28
C SER A 158 15.91 17.85 -2.13
N ALA A 159 15.04 16.91 -1.76
CA ALA A 159 15.34 15.90 -0.75
C ALA A 159 16.47 14.94 -1.18
N GLU A 160 16.51 14.57 -2.46
CA GLU A 160 17.57 13.74 -3.04
C GLU A 160 18.91 14.48 -3.00
N GLU A 161 18.96 15.75 -3.37
CA GLU A 161 20.19 16.57 -3.26
C GLU A 161 20.70 16.63 -1.80
N LEU A 162 19.81 16.82 -0.83
CA LEU A 162 20.18 16.85 0.60
C LEU A 162 20.65 15.47 1.10
N TYR A 163 20.05 14.39 0.62
CA TYR A 163 20.49 13.04 0.93
C TYR A 163 21.88 12.74 0.34
N GLU A 164 22.13 13.11 -0.91
CA GLU A 164 23.41 12.85 -1.58
C GLU A 164 24.55 13.72 -1.02
N SER A 165 24.27 15.00 -0.72
CA SER A 165 25.30 15.96 -0.31
C SER A 165 25.56 15.98 1.21
N ARG A 166 24.58 15.58 2.02
CA ARG A 166 24.62 15.69 3.49
C ARG A 166 24.13 14.46 4.23
N HIS A 167 23.67 13.40 3.53
CA HIS A 167 23.03 12.23 4.13
C HIS A 167 21.83 12.57 5.04
N LEU A 168 21.13 13.66 4.71
CA LEU A 168 19.93 14.05 5.44
C LEU A 168 18.74 13.21 4.97
N MET A 169 18.15 12.47 5.92
CA MET A 169 17.02 11.59 5.66
C MET A 169 15.73 12.38 5.53
N LEU A 170 14.84 11.99 4.62
CA LEU A 170 13.54 12.63 4.38
C LEU A 170 12.71 12.84 5.66
N VAL A 171 12.71 11.85 6.56
CA VAL A 171 12.03 11.93 7.88
C VAL A 171 12.52 13.08 8.78
N THR A 172 13.65 13.72 8.45
CA THR A 172 14.19 14.83 9.24
C THR A 172 13.46 16.15 8.95
N TYR A 173 12.76 16.24 7.81
CA TYR A 173 12.20 17.51 7.32
C TYR A 173 10.83 17.37 6.61
N LEU A 174 10.25 16.17 6.55
CA LEU A 174 8.81 15.95 6.35
C LEU A 174 8.11 15.82 7.71
#